data_AF-A0A1A8TF04-F1
#
_entry.id   AF-A0A1A8TF04-F1
#
_cell.length_a   1.000
_cell.length_b   1.000
_cell.length_c   1.000
_cell.angle_alpha   90.00
_cell.angle_beta   90.00
_cell.angle_gamma   90.00
#
_symmetry.space_group_name_H-M   'P 1'
#
loop_
_entity.id
_entity.type
_entity.pdbx_description
1 polymer ?
#
loop_
_entity_poly.entity_id
_entity_poly.type
_entity_poly.pdbx_seq_one_letter_code
_entity_poly.pdbx_strand_id
1 'polypeptide(L)'
;MTWSKISHSASAQDTITLNSKSVADYNVNLPSGFPFRKVQFTIQALAMLSQLNDFDAMMVAKEIIEISQHPNSPSSIKHSLNPFRRIRRTKYPFRNYHYLIEYLIKGQFLVIHDILFDEQLHGAKDRHSTERTMLYEVPRISSAKYQKAEDEEGLRDIQNAWSRDPKPTTQVNTEHAAVNGMQNELTKATWLMGTHLDTAYQSDTIQAYTLFHNPTDEFALDAIECAFDRKKGNTSHNAQHLAAVLAQNQQQGKKVKWLVHSQGAIIFCSALQHFRRQYSGQLTTQQVAIHGTGAELALLQSMAKGVGIKVHSVRNNPFDPVPNIAGKVEHSRSSFIRAWRFLDNVKGGDIGASPHTLPFLGLKTYAKQLELLGYRDKAAEVLKFMRTLPKGDPRL
;
A
#
# COMPACT_ATOMS: atom_id res chain seq x y z
N MET A 1 0.80 -11.37 -19.99
CA MET A 1 0.10 -12.05 -21.09
C MET A 1 1.15 -12.61 -22.04
N THR A 2 1.14 -13.91 -22.37
CA THR A 2 1.95 -14.39 -23.49
C THR A 2 1.18 -14.08 -24.77
N TRP A 3 1.79 -13.32 -25.68
CA TRP A 3 1.26 -12.99 -27.02
C TRP A 3 0.87 -14.23 -27.84
N SER A 4 1.22 -15.43 -27.37
CA SER A 4 0.91 -16.73 -27.98
C SER A 4 -0.58 -17.03 -28.18
N LYS A 5 -1.50 -16.35 -27.49
CA LYS A 5 -2.96 -16.50 -27.69
C LYS A 5 -3.55 -15.57 -28.74
N ILE A 6 -2.75 -14.60 -29.18
CA ILE A 6 -3.09 -13.63 -30.22
C ILE A 6 -2.35 -14.10 -31.48
N SER A 7 -3.01 -14.05 -32.64
CA SER A 7 -2.37 -14.50 -33.90
C SER A 7 -0.99 -13.84 -34.07
N HIS A 8 0.00 -14.59 -34.55
CA HIS A 8 1.35 -14.06 -34.81
C HIS A 8 1.36 -12.94 -35.87
N SER A 9 0.25 -12.78 -36.60
CA SER A 9 0.04 -11.75 -37.62
C SER A 9 -0.74 -10.53 -37.13
N ALA A 10 -1.19 -10.49 -35.86
CA ALA A 10 -2.06 -9.42 -35.38
C ALA A 10 -1.27 -8.18 -34.94
N SER A 11 -1.78 -7.01 -35.29
CA SER A 11 -1.26 -5.70 -34.89
C SER A 11 -1.83 -5.28 -33.55
N ALA A 12 -1.08 -4.47 -32.78
CA ALA A 12 -1.55 -3.89 -31.52
C ALA A 12 -2.90 -3.13 -31.65
N GLN A 13 -3.22 -2.65 -32.86
CA GLN A 13 -4.45 -1.91 -33.16
C GLN A 13 -5.60 -2.74 -33.70
N ASP A 14 -5.41 -4.05 -33.92
CA ASP A 14 -6.52 -4.90 -34.33
C ASP A 14 -7.53 -5.04 -33.19
N THR A 15 -8.81 -5.04 -33.56
CA THR A 15 -9.91 -5.05 -32.60
C THR A 15 -10.42 -6.47 -32.36
N ILE A 16 -10.63 -6.81 -31.09
CA ILE A 16 -11.20 -8.06 -30.63
C ILE A 16 -12.52 -7.78 -29.92
N THR A 17 -13.51 -8.62 -30.16
CA THR A 17 -14.78 -8.62 -29.41
C THR A 17 -14.69 -9.71 -28.34
N LEU A 18 -14.94 -9.35 -27.09
CA LEU A 18 -15.03 -10.30 -25.99
C LEU A 18 -16.47 -10.71 -25.73
N ASN A 19 -16.66 -11.88 -25.14
CA ASN A 19 -17.91 -12.30 -24.53
C ASN A 19 -17.65 -12.86 -23.12
N SER A 20 -18.71 -13.19 -22.39
CA SER A 20 -18.61 -13.67 -21.02
C SER A 20 -17.78 -14.96 -20.84
N LYS A 21 -17.55 -15.73 -21.91
CA LYS A 21 -16.68 -16.92 -21.88
C LYS A 21 -15.25 -16.57 -22.27
N SER A 22 -15.07 -15.79 -23.33
CA SER A 22 -13.75 -15.50 -23.90
C SER A 22 -12.89 -14.58 -23.03
N VAL A 23 -13.48 -13.82 -22.10
CA VAL A 23 -12.71 -12.97 -21.17
C VAL A 23 -11.70 -13.76 -20.33
N ALA A 24 -12.07 -14.96 -19.90
CA ALA A 24 -11.20 -15.83 -19.11
C ALA A 24 -9.97 -16.28 -19.90
N ASP A 25 -10.11 -16.44 -21.23
CA ASP A 25 -9.00 -16.84 -22.10
C ASP A 25 -7.86 -15.80 -22.12
N TYR A 26 -8.20 -14.53 -21.90
CA TYR A 26 -7.25 -13.42 -21.86
C TYR A 26 -6.80 -13.03 -20.45
N ASN A 27 -7.15 -13.83 -19.42
CA ASN A 27 -6.88 -13.52 -18.02
C ASN A 27 -7.46 -12.16 -17.61
N VAL A 28 -8.67 -11.85 -18.08
CA VAL A 28 -9.39 -10.63 -17.76
C VAL A 28 -10.67 -11.00 -17.01
N ASN A 29 -10.92 -10.32 -15.89
CA ASN A 29 -12.14 -10.46 -15.12
C ASN A 29 -13.02 -9.22 -15.31
N LEU A 30 -14.22 -9.39 -15.88
CA LEU A 30 -15.19 -8.32 -16.10
C LEU A 30 -16.49 -8.63 -15.35
N PRO A 31 -17.19 -7.60 -14.83
CA PRO A 31 -18.44 -7.79 -14.10
C PRO A 31 -19.52 -8.41 -15.00
N SER A 32 -20.46 -9.13 -14.40
CA SER A 32 -21.56 -9.80 -15.11
C SER A 32 -22.41 -8.85 -15.97
N GLY A 33 -22.53 -7.58 -15.56
CA GLY A 33 -23.22 -6.52 -16.29
C GLY A 33 -22.42 -5.86 -17.42
N PHE A 34 -21.24 -6.37 -17.77
CA PHE A 34 -20.39 -5.75 -18.79
C PHE A 34 -21.04 -5.81 -20.20
N PRO A 35 -21.07 -4.70 -20.96
CA PRO A 35 -21.80 -4.57 -22.22
C PRO A 35 -21.05 -5.18 -23.42
N PHE A 36 -20.80 -6.50 -23.38
CA PHE A 36 -20.06 -7.24 -24.41
C PHE A 36 -20.54 -7.03 -25.85
N ARG A 37 -21.84 -6.77 -26.05
CA ARG A 37 -22.42 -6.52 -27.39
C ARG A 37 -22.11 -5.14 -27.96
N LYS A 38 -21.62 -4.22 -27.12
CA LYS A 38 -21.34 -2.84 -27.49
C LYS A 38 -19.86 -2.49 -27.46
N VAL A 39 -19.01 -3.32 -26.83
CA VAL A 39 -17.62 -2.98 -26.57
C VAL A 39 -16.67 -3.91 -27.31
N GLN A 40 -15.68 -3.31 -27.96
CA GLN A 40 -14.52 -3.98 -28.54
C GLN A 40 -13.25 -3.40 -27.91
N PHE A 41 -12.19 -4.20 -27.92
CA PHE A 41 -10.87 -3.79 -27.42
C PHE A 41 -9.87 -3.90 -28.53
N THR A 42 -8.96 -2.94 -28.66
CA THR A 42 -7.69 -3.20 -29.37
C THR A 42 -6.91 -4.27 -28.61
N ILE A 43 -5.99 -4.94 -29.30
CA ILE A 43 -5.05 -5.86 -28.65
C ILE A 43 -4.23 -5.15 -27.57
N GLN A 44 -3.80 -3.91 -27.82
CA GLN A 44 -3.10 -3.07 -26.85
C GLN A 44 -3.91 -2.87 -25.57
N ALA A 45 -5.16 -2.42 -25.69
CA ALA A 45 -6.03 -2.20 -24.53
C ALA A 45 -6.28 -3.50 -23.76
N LEU A 46 -6.47 -4.62 -24.48
CA LEU A 46 -6.66 -5.92 -23.86
C LEU A 46 -5.39 -6.41 -23.13
N ALA A 47 -4.21 -6.15 -23.70
CA ALA A 47 -2.94 -6.44 -23.07
C ALA A 47 -2.80 -5.68 -21.75
N MET A 48 -3.07 -4.37 -21.74
CA MET A 48 -3.03 -3.58 -20.51
C MET A 48 -4.04 -4.10 -19.48
N LEU A 49 -5.30 -4.31 -19.87
CA LEU A 49 -6.36 -4.78 -18.98
C LEU A 49 -6.00 -6.13 -18.31
N SER A 50 -5.33 -7.02 -19.03
CA SER A 50 -4.87 -8.31 -18.49
C SER A 50 -3.71 -8.22 -17.48
N GLN A 51 -3.02 -7.08 -17.43
CA GLN A 51 -1.92 -6.85 -16.49
C GLN A 51 -2.39 -6.19 -15.19
N LEU A 52 -3.62 -5.70 -15.16
CA LEU A 52 -4.22 -5.10 -13.98
C LEU A 52 -4.55 -6.18 -12.94
N ASN A 53 -4.49 -5.81 -11.66
CA ASN A 53 -5.08 -6.63 -10.61
C ASN A 53 -6.62 -6.54 -10.67
N ASP A 54 -7.31 -7.44 -9.97
CA ASP A 54 -8.77 -7.53 -10.02
C ASP A 54 -9.48 -6.22 -9.61
N PHE A 55 -8.92 -5.46 -8.68
CA PHE A 55 -9.49 -4.18 -8.26
C PHE A 55 -9.41 -3.14 -9.39
N ASP A 56 -8.22 -2.95 -9.94
CA ASP A 56 -7.98 -1.99 -11.03
C ASP A 56 -8.79 -2.37 -12.28
N ALA A 57 -8.79 -3.66 -12.66
CA ALA A 57 -9.58 -4.16 -13.78
C ALA A 57 -11.08 -3.90 -13.58
N MET A 58 -11.60 -4.11 -12.36
CA MET A 58 -13.00 -3.82 -12.02
C MET A 58 -13.33 -2.33 -12.13
N MET A 59 -12.42 -1.46 -11.68
CA MET A 59 -12.63 -0.01 -11.77
C MET A 59 -12.57 0.48 -13.22
N VAL A 60 -11.64 -0.04 -14.03
CA VAL A 60 -11.60 0.23 -15.47
C VAL A 60 -12.88 -0.26 -16.14
N ALA A 61 -13.35 -1.46 -15.80
CA ALA A 61 -14.59 -2.02 -16.35
C ALA A 61 -15.81 -1.15 -16.03
N LYS A 62 -15.92 -0.61 -14.80
CA LYS A 62 -17.00 0.32 -14.42
C LYS A 62 -16.98 1.59 -15.25
N GLU A 63 -15.80 2.16 -15.50
CA GLU A 63 -15.67 3.35 -16.33
C GLU A 63 -16.03 3.03 -17.80
N ILE A 64 -15.63 1.88 -18.34
CA ILE A 64 -16.05 1.42 -19.68
C ILE A 64 -17.57 1.28 -19.76
N ILE A 65 -18.22 0.74 -18.72
CA ILE A 65 -19.68 0.64 -18.63
C ILE A 65 -20.31 2.03 -18.71
N GLU A 66 -19.81 3.00 -17.94
CA GLU A 66 -20.31 4.38 -17.96
C GLU A 66 -20.12 5.03 -19.34
N ILE A 67 -18.95 4.85 -19.96
CA ILE A 67 -18.67 5.34 -21.32
C ILE A 67 -19.65 4.71 -22.32
N SER A 68 -19.96 3.42 -22.20
CA SER A 68 -20.88 2.73 -23.12
C SER A 68 -22.33 3.23 -23.03
N GLN A 69 -22.72 3.77 -21.88
CA GLN A 69 -24.04 4.37 -21.64
C GLN A 69 -24.08 5.83 -22.11
N HIS A 70 -22.98 6.55 -21.93
CA HIS A 70 -22.86 7.98 -22.20
C HIS A 70 -21.61 8.33 -23.03
N PRO A 71 -21.46 7.78 -24.26
CA PRO A 71 -20.20 7.87 -25.01
C PRO A 71 -19.87 9.30 -25.46
N ASN A 72 -20.86 10.20 -25.47
CA ASN A 72 -20.76 11.62 -25.81
C ASN A 72 -20.72 12.56 -24.59
N SER A 73 -20.50 12.05 -23.38
CA SER A 73 -20.44 12.87 -22.17
C SER A 73 -19.39 13.99 -22.28
N PRO A 74 -19.66 15.23 -21.79
CA PRO A 74 -18.71 16.35 -21.86
C PRO A 74 -17.35 16.10 -21.19
N SER A 75 -17.29 15.15 -20.25
CA SER A 75 -16.06 14.75 -19.58
C SER A 75 -15.18 13.78 -20.37
N SER A 76 -15.62 13.38 -21.56
CA SER A 76 -14.86 12.57 -22.49
C SER A 76 -14.09 13.40 -23.52
N ILE A 77 -14.06 14.72 -23.36
CA ILE A 77 -13.51 15.64 -24.35
C ILE A 77 -12.84 16.80 -23.62
N LYS A 78 -11.49 16.77 -23.54
CA LYS A 78 -10.65 17.98 -23.41
C LYS A 78 -9.13 17.79 -23.59
N HIS A 79 -8.65 16.61 -24.02
CA HIS A 79 -7.20 16.36 -24.11
C HIS A 79 -6.70 15.68 -25.39
N SER A 80 -7.58 15.17 -26.25
CA SER A 80 -7.16 14.60 -27.55
C SER A 80 -7.13 15.71 -28.61
N LEU A 81 -5.97 15.91 -29.24
CA LEU A 81 -5.83 16.76 -30.44
C LEU A 81 -6.53 16.13 -31.67
N ASN A 82 -6.87 14.84 -31.59
CA ASN A 82 -7.63 14.15 -32.62
C ASN A 82 -9.13 14.14 -32.26
N PRO A 83 -10.00 14.81 -33.05
CA PRO A 83 -11.43 14.92 -32.75
C PRO A 83 -12.20 13.58 -32.83
N PHE A 84 -11.60 12.55 -33.42
CA PHE A 84 -12.17 11.21 -33.53
C PHE A 84 -11.74 10.28 -32.40
N ARG A 85 -10.76 10.68 -31.59
CA ARG A 85 -10.32 9.94 -30.40
C ARG A 85 -10.73 10.67 -29.15
N ARG A 86 -11.25 9.93 -28.19
CA ARG A 86 -11.78 10.46 -26.93
C ARG A 86 -10.98 9.89 -25.79
N ILE A 87 -10.72 10.71 -24.79
CA ILE A 87 -10.05 10.30 -23.57
C ILE A 87 -11.00 10.59 -22.42
N ARG A 88 -11.36 9.54 -21.68
CA ARG A 88 -12.09 9.65 -20.42
C ARG A 88 -11.09 9.60 -19.28
N ARG A 89 -10.99 10.71 -18.54
CA ARG A 89 -10.44 10.70 -17.19
C ARG A 89 -11.55 10.34 -16.22
N THR A 90 -11.27 9.48 -15.25
CA THR A 90 -12.30 9.11 -14.27
C THR A 90 -12.85 10.35 -13.56
N LYS A 91 -14.14 10.27 -13.21
CA LYS A 91 -14.75 11.20 -12.24
C LYS A 91 -14.84 10.60 -10.84
N TYR A 92 -14.39 9.35 -10.66
CA TYR A 92 -14.44 8.73 -9.35
C TYR A 92 -13.69 9.61 -8.34
N PRO A 93 -14.35 10.10 -7.29
CA PRO A 93 -13.72 11.00 -6.32
C PRO A 93 -12.72 10.26 -5.42
N PHE A 94 -12.71 8.92 -5.47
CA PHE A 94 -11.86 8.10 -4.61
C PHE A 94 -10.42 8.07 -5.16
N ARG A 95 -9.47 8.32 -4.26
CA ARG A 95 -8.03 8.54 -4.53
C ARG A 95 -7.26 7.31 -5.00
N ASN A 96 -7.94 6.26 -5.45
CA ASN A 96 -7.37 4.92 -5.64
C ASN A 96 -7.40 4.46 -7.11
N TYR A 97 -7.86 5.31 -8.03
CA TYR A 97 -7.96 4.99 -9.45
C TYR A 97 -7.15 5.95 -10.30
N HIS A 98 -6.27 5.40 -11.15
CA HIS A 98 -5.23 6.16 -11.85
C HIS A 98 -5.19 5.92 -13.35
N TYR A 99 -6.30 5.48 -13.95
CA TYR A 99 -6.32 5.12 -15.38
C TYR A 99 -7.13 6.10 -16.22
N LEU A 100 -6.67 6.33 -17.45
CA LEU A 100 -7.40 7.01 -18.53
C LEU A 100 -7.86 5.96 -19.53
N ILE A 101 -9.03 6.18 -20.12
CA ILE A 101 -9.55 5.30 -21.17
C ILE A 101 -9.57 6.08 -22.47
N GLU A 102 -8.72 5.68 -23.42
CA GLU A 102 -8.78 6.16 -24.80
C GLU A 102 -9.77 5.29 -25.58
N TYR A 103 -10.71 5.91 -26.28
CA TYR A 103 -11.74 5.20 -27.03
C TYR A 103 -12.21 5.96 -28.27
N LEU A 104 -12.85 5.22 -29.18
CA LEU A 104 -13.55 5.77 -30.34
C LEU A 104 -14.89 5.05 -30.55
N ILE A 105 -15.78 5.69 -31.31
CA ILE A 105 -17.09 5.13 -31.65
C ILE A 105 -17.05 4.72 -33.12
N LYS A 106 -17.27 3.43 -33.42
CA LYS A 106 -17.29 2.88 -34.77
C LYS A 106 -18.62 2.17 -35.02
N GLY A 107 -19.55 2.87 -35.69
CA GLY A 107 -20.92 2.39 -35.84
C GLY A 107 -21.60 2.21 -34.49
N GLN A 108 -22.09 1.01 -34.20
CA GLN A 108 -22.71 0.67 -32.91
C GLN A 108 -21.72 0.29 -31.81
N PHE A 109 -20.43 0.17 -32.14
CA PHE A 109 -19.41 -0.30 -31.20
C PHE A 109 -18.63 0.87 -30.57
N LEU A 110 -18.43 0.76 -29.27
CA LEU A 110 -17.42 1.46 -28.51
C LEU A 110 -16.12 0.65 -28.60
N VAL A 111 -15.10 1.20 -29.25
CA VAL A 111 -13.78 0.58 -29.34
C VAL A 111 -12.88 1.21 -28.29
N ILE A 112 -12.48 0.44 -27.29
CA ILE A 112 -11.45 0.82 -26.32
C ILE A 112 -10.11 0.71 -27.02
N HIS A 113 -9.50 1.86 -27.27
CA HIS A 113 -8.27 1.98 -28.04
C HIS A 113 -7.05 1.76 -27.15
N ASP A 114 -7.05 2.32 -25.94
CA ASP A 114 -6.00 2.09 -24.95
C ASP A 114 -6.51 2.32 -23.52
N ILE A 115 -5.82 1.74 -22.55
CA ILE A 115 -5.98 2.00 -21.12
C ILE A 115 -4.65 2.56 -20.64
N LEU A 116 -4.62 3.84 -20.32
CA LEU A 116 -3.38 4.55 -20.01
C LEU A 116 -3.28 4.79 -18.52
N PHE A 117 -2.05 4.89 -18.02
CA PHE A 117 -1.78 5.31 -16.66
C PHE A 117 -1.71 6.84 -16.61
N ASP A 118 -2.39 7.47 -15.65
CA ASP A 118 -2.52 8.92 -15.55
C ASP A 118 -1.33 9.54 -14.81
N GLU A 119 -0.26 9.82 -15.54
CA GLU A 119 1.01 10.35 -14.99
C GLU A 119 0.86 11.57 -14.09
N GLN A 120 -0.17 12.39 -14.30
CA GLN A 120 -0.43 13.56 -13.48
C GLN A 120 -0.85 13.20 -12.04
N LEU A 121 -1.29 11.97 -11.79
CA LEU A 121 -1.68 11.50 -10.47
C LEU A 121 -0.52 10.91 -9.67
N HIS A 122 0.63 10.68 -10.30
CA HIS A 122 1.77 10.00 -9.67
C HIS A 122 2.69 10.97 -8.94
N GLY A 123 3.51 10.40 -8.06
CA GLY A 123 4.57 11.10 -7.36
C GLY A 123 4.06 11.94 -6.20
N ALA A 124 5.02 12.58 -5.53
CA ALA A 124 4.75 13.52 -4.46
C ALA A 124 3.98 14.73 -5.00
N LYS A 125 3.11 15.31 -4.16
CA LYS A 125 2.33 16.50 -4.51
C LYS A 125 2.57 17.61 -3.50
N ASP A 126 2.43 18.86 -3.95
CA ASP A 126 2.52 20.05 -3.08
C ASP A 126 1.54 19.99 -1.90
N ARG A 127 0.37 19.38 -2.12
CA ARG A 127 -0.59 19.06 -1.06
C ARG A 127 -0.68 17.56 -0.91
N HIS A 128 -0.32 17.04 0.27
CA HIS A 128 -0.40 15.60 0.55
C HIS A 128 -1.82 15.05 0.36
N SER A 129 -2.84 15.88 0.59
CA SER A 129 -4.24 15.56 0.30
C SER A 129 -4.59 15.48 -1.20
N THR A 130 -3.61 15.60 -2.10
CA THR A 130 -3.77 15.39 -3.54
C THR A 130 -3.00 14.17 -4.04
N GLU A 131 -2.21 13.54 -3.17
CA GLU A 131 -1.59 12.25 -3.45
C GLU A 131 -2.67 11.16 -3.55
N ARG A 132 -2.25 10.00 -4.05
CA ARG A 132 -3.13 8.92 -4.48
C ARG A 132 -2.59 7.58 -4.01
N THR A 133 -3.50 6.66 -3.67
CA THR A 133 -3.12 5.32 -3.22
C THR A 133 -2.56 4.54 -4.40
N MET A 134 -1.28 4.23 -4.39
CA MET A 134 -0.61 3.62 -5.55
C MET A 134 0.57 2.75 -5.14
N LEU A 135 0.97 1.84 -6.02
CA LEU A 135 2.21 1.10 -5.86
C LEU A 135 3.37 1.92 -6.44
N TYR A 136 4.46 1.98 -5.69
CA TYR A 136 5.71 2.56 -6.14
C TYR A 136 6.86 1.59 -5.91
N GLU A 137 7.75 1.45 -6.89
CA GLU A 137 9.05 0.82 -6.70
C GLU A 137 10.06 1.85 -6.18
N VAL A 138 10.59 1.58 -5.00
CA VAL A 138 11.51 2.48 -4.28
C VAL A 138 12.90 1.86 -4.29
N PRO A 139 13.83 2.36 -5.13
CA PRO A 139 15.20 1.88 -5.13
C PRO A 139 15.99 2.44 -3.95
N ARG A 140 16.95 1.64 -3.47
CA ARG A 140 17.97 2.06 -2.51
C ARG A 140 19.03 2.92 -3.22
N ILE A 141 19.46 3.97 -2.54
CA ILE A 141 20.49 4.91 -3.01
C ILE A 141 21.79 4.78 -2.22
N SER A 142 21.72 4.44 -0.93
CA SER A 142 22.91 4.25 -0.09
C SER A 142 22.79 3.03 0.82
N SER A 143 23.91 2.58 1.37
CA SER A 143 23.97 1.47 2.33
C SER A 143 23.59 1.87 3.76
N ALA A 144 23.20 3.12 4.03
CA ALA A 144 22.83 3.56 5.37
C ALA A 144 21.60 2.77 5.86
N LYS A 145 21.65 2.35 7.13
CA LYS A 145 20.60 1.56 7.79
C LYS A 145 20.50 1.96 9.26
N TYR A 146 19.28 1.99 9.80
CA TYR A 146 19.06 2.23 11.21
C TYR A 146 19.30 0.95 12.02
N GLN A 147 20.50 0.80 12.58
CA GLN A 147 20.92 -0.40 13.34
C GLN A 147 21.22 -0.11 14.81
N LYS A 148 21.37 1.16 15.16
CA LYS A 148 21.69 1.65 16.51
C LYS A 148 21.06 3.04 16.69
N ALA A 149 21.26 3.63 17.87
CA ALA A 149 20.92 5.01 18.09
C ALA A 149 21.85 5.90 17.26
N GLU A 150 21.29 6.87 16.56
CA GLU A 150 22.01 7.78 15.67
C GLU A 150 21.80 9.24 16.10
N ASP A 151 22.75 10.09 15.79
CA ASP A 151 22.59 11.55 15.90
C ASP A 151 21.82 12.11 14.69
N GLU A 152 21.68 13.44 14.63
CA GLU A 152 20.96 14.09 13.53
C GLU A 152 21.55 13.81 12.15
N GLU A 153 22.88 13.68 12.05
CA GLU A 153 23.56 13.42 10.78
C GLU A 153 23.28 11.98 10.32
N GLY A 154 23.45 11.00 11.21
CA GLY A 154 23.11 9.60 10.90
C GLY A 154 21.64 9.42 10.54
N LEU A 155 20.72 10.15 11.20
CA LEU A 155 19.30 10.14 10.83
C LEU A 155 19.04 10.75 9.45
N ARG A 156 19.80 11.76 9.01
CA ARG A 156 19.70 12.32 7.65
C ARG A 156 20.23 11.32 6.62
N ASP A 157 21.31 10.62 6.91
CA ASP A 157 21.86 9.59 6.03
C ASP A 157 20.88 8.44 5.80
N ILE A 158 20.18 8.01 6.86
CA ILE A 158 19.11 7.01 6.77
C ILE A 158 17.94 7.50 5.91
N GLN A 159 17.51 8.76 6.10
CA GLN A 159 16.46 9.36 5.28
C GLN A 159 16.85 9.45 3.80
N ASN A 160 18.13 9.65 3.51
CA ASN A 160 18.68 9.71 2.15
C ASN A 160 19.06 8.34 1.57
N ALA A 161 18.86 7.25 2.31
CA ALA A 161 19.20 5.90 1.86
C ALA A 161 18.28 5.37 0.75
N TRP A 162 17.13 6.00 0.55
CA TRP A 162 16.09 5.58 -0.38
C TRP A 162 15.73 6.69 -1.36
N SER A 163 15.34 6.32 -2.59
CA SER A 163 15.02 7.30 -3.63
C SER A 163 13.82 8.15 -3.23
N ARG A 164 13.98 9.46 -3.37
CA ARG A 164 12.88 10.45 -3.24
C ARG A 164 12.01 10.53 -4.50
N ASP A 165 12.44 9.91 -5.59
CA ASP A 165 11.71 9.80 -6.84
C ASP A 165 11.40 8.31 -7.11
N PRO A 166 10.40 7.74 -6.43
CA PRO A 166 10.06 6.34 -6.59
C PRO A 166 9.23 6.14 -7.88
N LYS A 167 9.43 5.01 -8.55
CA LYS A 167 8.80 4.76 -9.85
C LYS A 167 7.39 4.20 -9.65
N PRO A 168 6.34 4.82 -10.20
CA PRO A 168 5.00 4.24 -10.13
C PRO A 168 4.95 2.88 -10.86
N THR A 169 4.19 1.94 -10.33
CA THR A 169 4.01 0.60 -10.91
C THR A 169 2.58 0.10 -10.69
N THR A 170 2.17 -0.91 -11.45
CA THR A 170 0.87 -1.58 -11.30
C THR A 170 0.98 -2.93 -10.59
N GLN A 171 2.20 -3.39 -10.30
CA GLN A 171 2.47 -4.70 -9.70
C GLN A 171 3.64 -4.63 -8.69
N VAL A 172 3.68 -5.59 -7.77
CA VAL A 172 4.85 -5.79 -6.90
C VAL A 172 5.95 -6.49 -7.71
N ASN A 173 7.03 -5.76 -8.01
CA ASN A 173 8.16 -6.26 -8.81
C ASN A 173 9.39 -6.65 -7.97
N THR A 174 9.28 -6.53 -6.65
CA THR A 174 10.39 -6.71 -5.71
C THR A 174 10.08 -7.82 -4.71
N GLU A 175 11.12 -8.35 -4.05
CA GLU A 175 10.97 -9.38 -3.01
C GLU A 175 10.35 -8.83 -1.71
N HIS A 176 10.49 -7.52 -1.49
CA HIS A 176 10.03 -6.83 -0.29
C HIS A 176 8.95 -5.82 -0.66
N ALA A 177 7.91 -5.72 0.15
CA ALA A 177 6.89 -4.71 -0.04
C ALA A 177 6.50 -4.10 1.31
N ALA A 178 5.98 -2.88 1.30
CA ALA A 178 5.57 -2.20 2.52
C ALA A 178 4.24 -1.47 2.36
N VAL A 179 3.45 -1.41 3.42
CA VAL A 179 2.23 -0.61 3.54
C VAL A 179 2.46 0.44 4.62
N ASN A 180 2.49 1.72 4.23
CA ASN A 180 2.74 2.81 5.18
C ASN A 180 1.52 3.12 6.06
N GLY A 181 1.80 3.80 7.18
CA GLY A 181 0.80 4.40 8.04
C GLY A 181 0.37 5.80 7.62
N MET A 182 -0.60 6.35 8.36
CA MET A 182 -1.06 7.74 8.27
C MET A 182 0.09 8.75 8.46
N GLN A 183 -0.12 9.97 7.98
CA GLN A 183 0.78 11.12 8.13
C GLN A 183 2.17 10.93 7.49
N ASN A 184 2.18 10.21 6.38
CA ASN A 184 3.35 10.07 5.52
C ASN A 184 2.96 10.49 4.11
N GLU A 185 3.44 11.65 3.70
CA GLU A 185 3.55 11.98 2.27
C GLU A 185 4.55 11.04 1.59
N LEU A 186 4.50 10.94 0.27
CA LEU A 186 5.22 9.91 -0.47
C LEU A 186 6.72 9.87 -0.12
N THR A 187 7.40 11.01 -0.07
CA THR A 187 8.84 11.10 0.23
C THR A 187 9.13 10.52 1.61
N LYS A 188 8.37 10.90 2.64
CA LYS A 188 8.49 10.36 3.99
C LYS A 188 8.17 8.87 4.03
N ALA A 189 7.11 8.44 3.33
CA ALA A 189 6.74 7.02 3.25
C ALA A 189 7.85 6.16 2.63
N THR A 190 8.59 6.69 1.64
CA THR A 190 9.68 5.96 0.97
C THR A 190 10.82 5.60 1.94
N TRP A 191 11.47 6.59 2.54
CA TRP A 191 12.61 6.27 3.40
C TRP A 191 12.17 5.57 4.70
N LEU A 192 11.00 5.92 5.23
CA LEU A 192 10.53 5.38 6.51
C LEU A 192 10.22 3.88 6.38
N MET A 193 9.47 3.49 5.34
CA MET A 193 9.15 2.08 5.13
C MET A 193 10.39 1.26 4.78
N GLY A 194 11.31 1.81 3.98
CA GLY A 194 12.61 1.19 3.73
C GLY A 194 13.42 0.94 5.00
N THR A 195 13.44 1.91 5.92
CA THR A 195 14.11 1.81 7.23
C THR A 195 13.51 0.71 8.11
N HIS A 196 12.17 0.61 8.14
CA HIS A 196 11.50 -0.46 8.86
C HIS A 196 11.74 -1.83 8.20
N LEU A 197 11.84 -1.91 6.87
CA LEU A 197 12.13 -3.14 6.14
C LEU A 197 13.51 -3.67 6.49
N ASP A 198 14.53 -2.81 6.55
CA ASP A 198 15.88 -3.18 7.00
C ASP A 198 15.87 -3.81 8.40
N THR A 199 15.04 -3.27 9.30
CA THR A 199 14.93 -3.79 10.67
C THR A 199 14.10 -5.08 10.75
N ALA A 200 13.07 -5.22 9.91
CA ALA A 200 12.25 -6.42 9.87
C ALA A 200 13.05 -7.61 9.32
N TYR A 201 13.83 -7.38 8.27
CA TYR A 201 14.53 -8.41 7.52
C TYR A 201 16.04 -8.16 7.50
N GLN A 202 16.65 -8.10 8.70
CA GLN A 202 18.06 -7.73 8.88
C GLN A 202 19.06 -8.61 8.12
N SER A 203 18.71 -9.86 7.87
CA SER A 203 19.50 -10.81 7.07
C SER A 203 19.50 -10.50 5.57
N ASP A 204 18.58 -9.67 5.11
CA ASP A 204 18.37 -9.44 3.69
C ASP A 204 19.15 -8.21 3.22
N THR A 205 19.61 -8.27 1.97
CA THR A 205 20.18 -7.12 1.27
C THR A 205 19.11 -6.51 0.37
N ILE A 206 18.37 -5.54 0.90
CA ILE A 206 17.22 -4.93 0.20
C ILE A 206 17.71 -3.81 -0.72
N GLN A 207 17.70 -4.06 -2.03
CA GLN A 207 18.12 -3.10 -3.07
C GLN A 207 16.96 -2.23 -3.59
N ALA A 208 15.74 -2.75 -3.52
CA ALA A 208 14.52 -2.03 -3.82
C ALA A 208 13.36 -2.72 -3.10
N TYR A 209 12.27 -2.00 -2.89
CA TYR A 209 11.03 -2.58 -2.39
C TYR A 209 9.82 -1.89 -3.05
N THR A 210 8.66 -2.54 -3.01
CA THR A 210 7.42 -1.95 -3.50
C THR A 210 6.63 -1.34 -2.34
N LEU A 211 6.44 -0.03 -2.36
CA LEU A 211 5.57 0.71 -1.44
C LEU A 211 4.13 0.68 -1.95
N PHE A 212 3.21 0.11 -1.17
CA PHE A 212 1.78 0.43 -1.25
C PHE A 212 1.57 1.73 -0.49
N HIS A 213 1.58 2.84 -1.22
CA HIS A 213 1.41 4.17 -0.65
C HIS A 213 -0.04 4.41 -0.31
N ASN A 214 -0.34 4.72 0.95
CA ASN A 214 -1.62 5.22 1.41
C ASN A 214 -1.45 6.71 1.76
N PRO A 215 -1.98 7.64 0.94
CA PRO A 215 -1.86 9.07 1.20
C PRO A 215 -2.66 9.48 2.44
N THR A 216 -2.27 10.60 3.04
CA THR A 216 -2.93 11.16 4.23
C THR A 216 -4.01 12.15 3.81
N ASP A 217 -5.25 11.91 4.23
CA ASP A 217 -6.38 12.72 3.76
C ASP A 217 -6.76 13.84 4.73
N GLU A 218 -6.43 13.67 6.02
CA GLU A 218 -6.52 14.58 7.18
C GLU A 218 -6.82 13.69 8.39
N PHE A 219 -6.24 13.97 9.57
CA PHE A 219 -6.27 13.08 10.74
C PHE A 219 -7.68 12.56 11.12
N ALA A 220 -8.72 13.37 10.93
CA ALA A 220 -10.11 12.99 11.23
C ALA A 220 -10.69 12.00 10.20
N LEU A 221 -10.39 12.18 8.91
CA LEU A 221 -10.85 11.26 7.84
C LEU A 221 -10.10 9.93 7.93
N ASP A 222 -8.79 9.95 8.20
CA ASP A 222 -7.99 8.75 8.43
C ASP A 222 -8.51 7.97 9.65
N ALA A 223 -8.92 8.67 10.71
CA ALA A 223 -9.52 8.04 11.90
C ALA A 223 -10.90 7.42 11.59
N ILE A 224 -11.71 8.04 10.73
CA ILE A 224 -13.00 7.51 10.28
C ILE A 224 -12.79 6.28 9.38
N GLU A 225 -11.84 6.33 8.43
CA GLU A 225 -11.50 5.19 7.59
C GLU A 225 -10.95 4.03 8.43
N CYS A 226 -10.09 4.31 9.41
CA CYS A 226 -9.64 3.33 10.40
C CYS A 226 -10.82 2.72 11.17
N ALA A 227 -11.77 3.54 11.63
CA ALA A 227 -12.94 3.07 12.35
C ALA A 227 -13.86 2.23 11.45
N PHE A 228 -13.96 2.58 10.16
CA PHE A 228 -14.70 1.83 9.16
C PHE A 228 -14.06 0.46 8.89
N ASP A 229 -12.74 0.41 8.65
CA ASP A 229 -12.01 -0.84 8.43
C ASP A 229 -11.93 -1.73 9.68
N ARG A 230 -12.02 -1.14 10.88
CA ARG A 230 -12.12 -1.88 12.13
C ARG A 230 -13.49 -2.53 12.34
N LYS A 231 -14.56 -2.05 11.68
CA LYS A 231 -15.89 -2.66 11.77
C LYS A 231 -15.93 -3.92 10.91
N LYS A 232 -16.06 -5.07 11.58
CA LYS A 232 -16.22 -6.39 10.95
C LYS A 232 -17.33 -6.35 9.89
N GLY A 233 -16.96 -6.48 8.62
CA GLY A 233 -17.93 -6.45 7.51
C GLY A 233 -17.60 -5.40 6.47
N ASN A 234 -16.97 -4.31 6.87
CA ASN A 234 -16.62 -3.19 6.02
C ASN A 234 -15.17 -3.29 5.52
N THR A 235 -14.91 -2.81 4.31
CA THR A 235 -13.57 -2.81 3.70
C THR A 235 -13.41 -1.56 2.84
N SER A 236 -12.45 -0.71 3.16
CA SER A 236 -12.08 0.46 2.37
C SER A 236 -11.61 0.09 0.97
N HIS A 237 -11.64 1.03 0.04
CA HIS A 237 -11.08 0.81 -1.30
C HIS A 237 -9.58 0.50 -1.24
N ASN A 238 -8.86 1.07 -0.26
CA ASN A 238 -7.44 0.78 -0.03
C ASN A 238 -7.23 -0.70 0.34
N ALA A 239 -8.03 -1.21 1.28
CA ALA A 239 -7.97 -2.61 1.67
C ALA A 239 -8.44 -3.57 0.56
N GLN A 240 -9.42 -3.19 -0.25
CA GLN A 240 -9.84 -3.96 -1.44
C GLN A 240 -8.71 -4.03 -2.49
N HIS A 241 -8.07 -2.89 -2.77
CA HIS A 241 -6.94 -2.83 -3.70
C HIS A 241 -5.76 -3.67 -3.18
N LEU A 242 -5.37 -3.51 -1.92
CA LEU A 242 -4.32 -4.32 -1.32
C LEU A 242 -4.65 -5.82 -1.34
N ALA A 243 -5.90 -6.21 -1.11
CA ALA A 243 -6.32 -7.62 -1.24
C ALA A 243 -6.14 -8.16 -2.66
N ALA A 244 -6.43 -7.35 -3.69
CA ALA A 244 -6.20 -7.71 -5.08
C ALA A 244 -4.70 -7.84 -5.40
N VAL A 245 -3.86 -6.95 -4.84
CA VAL A 245 -2.39 -7.05 -4.96
C VAL A 245 -1.87 -8.34 -4.31
N LEU A 246 -2.35 -8.68 -3.10
CA LEU A 246 -1.98 -9.92 -2.43
C LEU A 246 -2.38 -11.16 -3.25
N ALA A 247 -3.61 -11.15 -3.81
CA ALA A 247 -4.10 -12.23 -4.66
C ALA A 247 -3.26 -12.38 -5.94
N GLN A 248 -2.98 -11.26 -6.62
CA GLN A 248 -2.16 -11.24 -7.83
C GLN A 248 -0.76 -11.81 -7.58
N ASN A 249 -0.10 -11.40 -6.48
CA ASN A 249 1.22 -11.92 -6.12
C ASN A 249 1.19 -13.43 -5.89
N GLN A 250 0.16 -13.95 -5.21
CA GLN A 250 0.00 -15.38 -4.98
C GLN A 250 -0.24 -16.15 -6.28
N GLN A 251 -1.10 -15.65 -7.16
CA GLN A 251 -1.39 -16.26 -8.47
C GLN A 251 -0.14 -16.31 -9.35
N GLN A 252 0.70 -15.27 -9.28
CA GLN A 252 1.98 -15.19 -10.00
C GLN A 252 3.10 -16.00 -9.32
N GLY A 253 2.84 -16.67 -8.20
CA GLY A 253 3.84 -17.44 -7.45
C GLY A 253 4.95 -16.58 -6.82
N LYS A 254 4.74 -15.26 -6.72
CA LYS A 254 5.70 -14.32 -6.14
C LYS A 254 5.84 -14.59 -4.65
N LYS A 255 7.08 -14.66 -4.18
CA LYS A 255 7.40 -14.73 -2.75
C LYS A 255 7.66 -13.33 -2.25
N VAL A 256 6.75 -12.79 -1.44
CA VAL A 256 6.79 -11.39 -1.01
C VAL A 256 6.89 -11.29 0.50
N LYS A 257 7.84 -10.49 0.97
CA LYS A 257 8.08 -10.16 2.37
C LYS A 257 7.50 -8.78 2.67
N TRP A 258 6.32 -8.76 3.27
CA TRP A 258 5.58 -7.55 3.58
C TRP A 258 6.01 -6.92 4.90
N LEU A 259 6.09 -5.60 4.92
CA LEU A 259 6.10 -4.81 6.14
C LEU A 259 4.79 -4.03 6.23
N VAL A 260 4.17 -4.01 7.41
CA VAL A 260 3.06 -3.11 7.69
C VAL A 260 3.38 -2.24 8.90
N HIS A 261 3.09 -0.93 8.79
CA HIS A 261 3.33 0.04 9.85
C HIS A 261 2.07 0.83 10.20
N SER A 262 1.80 1.03 11.50
CA SER A 262 0.72 1.91 11.97
C SER A 262 -0.65 1.60 11.34
N GLN A 263 -1.31 2.58 10.71
CA GLN A 263 -2.56 2.40 9.95
C GLN A 263 -2.42 1.38 8.81
N GLY A 264 -1.25 1.24 8.19
CA GLY A 264 -1.00 0.22 7.17
C GLY A 264 -1.30 -1.18 7.67
N ALA A 265 -1.14 -1.45 8.98
CA ALA A 265 -1.53 -2.72 9.59
C ALA A 265 -3.07 -2.90 9.67
N ILE A 266 -3.85 -1.81 9.81
CA ILE A 266 -5.32 -1.83 9.78
C ILE A 266 -5.79 -2.15 8.37
N ILE A 267 -5.26 -1.43 7.37
CA ILE A 267 -5.56 -1.65 5.95
C ILE A 267 -5.21 -3.09 5.57
N PHE A 268 -4.04 -3.57 5.96
CA PHE A 268 -3.62 -4.95 5.71
C PHE A 268 -4.57 -5.95 6.38
N CYS A 269 -4.95 -5.76 7.65
CA CYS A 269 -5.91 -6.64 8.32
C CYS A 269 -7.27 -6.68 7.60
N SER A 270 -7.78 -5.51 7.19
CA SER A 270 -9.02 -5.39 6.40
C SER A 270 -8.89 -6.07 5.03
N ALA A 271 -7.72 -5.94 4.38
CA ALA A 271 -7.41 -6.62 3.13
C ALA A 271 -7.43 -8.15 3.28
N LEU A 272 -6.91 -8.71 4.38
CA LEU A 272 -6.99 -10.15 4.63
C LEU A 272 -8.42 -10.62 4.86
N GLN A 273 -9.25 -9.83 5.55
CA GLN A 273 -10.68 -10.13 5.71
C GLN A 273 -11.41 -10.11 4.36
N HIS A 274 -11.10 -9.13 3.52
CA HIS A 274 -11.66 -9.03 2.17
C HIS A 274 -11.21 -10.20 1.30
N PHE A 275 -9.91 -10.54 1.35
CA PHE A 275 -9.34 -11.67 0.64
C PHE A 275 -10.11 -12.95 0.92
N ARG A 276 -10.34 -13.27 2.20
CA ARG A 276 -11.11 -14.46 2.62
C ARG A 276 -12.54 -14.53 2.10
N ARG A 277 -13.16 -13.38 1.79
CA ARG A 277 -14.54 -13.32 1.32
C ARG A 277 -14.64 -13.38 -0.20
N GLN A 278 -13.68 -12.78 -0.89
CA GLN A 278 -13.75 -12.60 -2.35
C GLN A 278 -12.89 -13.59 -3.13
N TYR A 279 -11.82 -14.10 -2.53
CA TYR A 279 -10.85 -14.94 -3.19
C TYR A 279 -10.87 -16.35 -2.59
N SER A 280 -10.64 -17.34 -3.44
CA SER A 280 -10.41 -18.72 -3.01
C SER A 280 -8.90 -18.98 -2.87
N GLY A 281 -8.53 -19.89 -1.97
CA GLY A 281 -7.14 -20.30 -1.78
C GLY A 281 -6.46 -19.70 -0.55
N GLN A 282 -5.13 -19.75 -0.57
CA GLN A 282 -4.24 -19.35 0.53
C GLN A 282 -3.12 -18.46 -0.01
N LEU A 283 -2.56 -17.62 0.84
CA LEU A 283 -1.46 -16.67 0.57
C LEU A 283 -0.11 -17.23 1.12
N THR A 284 0.19 -18.50 0.84
CA THR A 284 1.32 -19.24 1.44
C THR A 284 2.70 -18.81 0.95
N THR A 285 2.80 -18.08 -0.16
CA THR A 285 4.09 -17.54 -0.64
C THR A 285 4.49 -16.25 0.07
N GLN A 286 3.67 -15.76 1.00
CA GLN A 286 3.81 -14.43 1.57
C GLN A 286 4.07 -14.47 3.07
N GLN A 287 4.85 -13.51 3.55
CA GLN A 287 5.08 -13.30 4.98
C GLN A 287 4.96 -11.83 5.34
N VAL A 288 4.69 -11.53 6.61
CA VAL A 288 4.48 -10.15 7.08
C VAL A 288 5.23 -9.86 8.37
N ALA A 289 5.94 -8.75 8.42
CA ALA A 289 6.46 -8.11 9.62
C ALA A 289 5.56 -6.94 10.02
N ILE A 290 5.27 -6.81 11.32
CA ILE A 290 4.28 -5.86 11.85
C ILE A 290 4.98 -4.89 12.80
N HIS A 291 5.10 -3.62 12.43
CA HIS A 291 5.75 -2.59 13.23
C HIS A 291 4.76 -1.50 13.68
N GLY A 292 4.86 -1.03 14.92
CA GLY A 292 4.05 0.08 15.46
C GLY A 292 2.54 -0.07 15.19
N THR A 293 1.98 -1.27 15.30
CA THR A 293 0.66 -1.60 14.72
C THR A 293 -0.48 -0.73 15.24
N GLY A 294 -1.28 -0.16 14.32
CA GLY A 294 -2.57 0.43 14.66
C GLY A 294 -3.71 -0.60 14.71
N ALA A 295 -3.52 -1.81 14.18
CA ALA A 295 -4.52 -2.88 14.21
C ALA A 295 -4.49 -3.66 15.52
N GLU A 296 -5.62 -4.28 15.87
CA GLU A 296 -5.68 -5.28 16.93
C GLU A 296 -4.77 -6.47 16.57
N LEU A 297 -3.66 -6.61 17.28
CA LEU A 297 -2.58 -7.53 16.89
C LEU A 297 -3.05 -8.99 16.83
N ALA A 298 -3.84 -9.43 17.82
CA ALA A 298 -4.36 -10.80 17.87
C ALA A 298 -5.27 -11.09 16.67
N LEU A 299 -6.12 -10.13 16.29
CA LEU A 299 -6.96 -10.24 15.10
C LEU A 299 -6.11 -10.33 13.83
N LEU A 300 -5.13 -9.43 13.66
CA LEU A 300 -4.26 -9.42 12.48
C LEU A 300 -3.46 -10.74 12.35
N GLN A 301 -2.87 -11.23 13.44
CA GLN A 301 -2.16 -12.51 13.44
C GLN A 301 -3.09 -13.69 13.14
N SER A 302 -4.29 -13.69 13.70
CA SER A 302 -5.32 -14.71 13.42
C SER A 302 -5.76 -14.68 11.96
N MET A 303 -5.98 -13.50 11.39
CA MET A 303 -6.32 -13.34 9.97
C MET A 303 -5.18 -13.79 9.06
N ALA A 304 -3.94 -13.38 9.35
CA ALA A 304 -2.76 -13.78 8.59
C ALA A 304 -2.59 -15.30 8.59
N LYS A 305 -2.67 -15.94 9.77
CA LYS A 305 -2.64 -17.40 9.90
C LYS A 305 -3.78 -18.07 9.14
N GLY A 306 -5.00 -17.52 9.21
CA GLY A 306 -6.19 -18.07 8.56
C GLY A 306 -6.13 -18.08 7.02
N VAL A 307 -5.29 -17.22 6.43
CA VAL A 307 -5.01 -17.21 4.98
C VAL A 307 -3.64 -17.76 4.62
N GLY A 308 -2.88 -18.32 5.59
CA GLY A 308 -1.59 -18.95 5.33
C GLY A 308 -0.39 -18.00 5.24
N ILE A 309 -0.55 -16.70 5.57
CA ILE A 309 0.59 -15.77 5.67
C ILE A 309 1.38 -16.05 6.96
N LYS A 310 2.70 -16.20 6.81
CA LYS A 310 3.62 -16.30 7.95
C LYS A 310 3.84 -14.93 8.57
N VAL A 311 3.55 -14.78 9.86
CA VAL A 311 3.99 -13.59 10.62
C VAL A 311 5.48 -13.75 10.96
N HIS A 312 6.32 -12.92 10.37
CA HIS A 312 7.78 -12.96 10.53
C HIS A 312 8.22 -12.39 11.87
N SER A 313 7.76 -11.17 12.19
CA SER A 313 8.13 -10.45 13.40
C SER A 313 7.05 -9.45 13.80
N VAL A 314 7.01 -9.12 15.08
CA VAL A 314 6.21 -8.02 15.62
C VAL A 314 7.12 -7.13 16.45
N ARG A 315 7.20 -5.83 16.12
CA ARG A 315 8.03 -4.87 16.85
C ARG A 315 7.22 -3.62 17.18
N ASN A 316 6.87 -3.47 18.45
CA ASN A 316 6.17 -2.30 18.96
C ASN A 316 6.98 -1.71 20.11
N ASN A 317 7.20 -0.40 20.10
CA ASN A 317 7.86 0.26 21.22
C ASN A 317 6.88 0.28 22.42
N PRO A 318 7.29 -0.15 23.63
CA PRO A 318 6.43 -0.13 24.82
C PRO A 318 5.94 1.26 25.23
N PHE A 319 6.55 2.33 24.71
CA PHE A 319 6.13 3.72 24.95
C PHE A 319 5.29 4.30 23.82
N ASP A 320 5.02 3.53 22.76
CA ASP A 320 4.25 4.00 21.62
C ASP A 320 2.74 4.03 21.92
N PRO A 321 2.07 5.20 21.85
CA PRO A 321 0.63 5.30 22.08
C PRO A 321 -0.20 4.55 21.02
N VAL A 322 0.26 4.40 19.78
CA VAL A 322 -0.55 3.80 18.72
C VAL A 322 -0.85 2.31 18.98
N PRO A 323 0.13 1.41 19.18
CA PRO A 323 -0.13 0.00 19.46
C PRO A 323 -0.72 -0.22 20.86
N ASN A 324 -0.37 0.59 21.85
CA ASN A 324 -0.82 0.38 23.22
C ASN A 324 -2.26 0.88 23.45
N ILE A 325 -2.67 1.95 22.77
CA ILE A 325 -4.03 2.52 22.91
C ILE A 325 -4.94 2.00 21.80
N ALA A 326 -4.49 2.09 20.54
CA ALA A 326 -5.32 1.81 19.38
C ALA A 326 -5.21 0.34 18.92
N GLY A 327 -4.01 -0.23 18.96
CA GLY A 327 -3.73 -1.62 18.56
C GLY A 327 -3.94 -2.67 19.66
N LYS A 328 -4.27 -2.25 20.90
CA LYS A 328 -4.54 -3.11 22.06
C LYS A 328 -3.46 -4.19 22.31
N VAL A 329 -2.18 -3.87 22.06
CA VAL A 329 -1.08 -4.82 22.20
C VAL A 329 -0.84 -5.21 23.67
N GLU A 330 -1.02 -4.28 24.61
CA GLU A 330 -0.91 -4.53 26.05
C GLU A 330 -2.05 -3.82 26.81
N HIS A 331 -2.82 -4.57 27.60
CA HIS A 331 -4.03 -4.07 28.28
C HIS A 331 -3.79 -3.52 29.70
N SER A 332 -2.55 -3.34 30.13
CA SER A 332 -2.25 -2.91 31.49
C SER A 332 -2.42 -1.39 31.67
N ARG A 333 -2.99 -0.96 32.81
CA ARG A 333 -3.07 0.48 33.17
C ARG A 333 -1.70 1.15 33.16
N SER A 334 -0.66 0.42 33.57
CA SER A 334 0.72 0.90 33.54
C SER A 334 1.23 1.13 32.13
N SER A 335 0.91 0.26 31.16
CA SER A 335 1.28 0.45 29.75
C SER A 335 0.59 1.66 29.14
N PHE A 336 -0.70 1.84 29.44
CA PHE A 336 -1.45 3.03 29.00
C PHE A 336 -0.83 4.34 29.52
N ILE A 337 -0.53 4.42 30.82
CA ILE A 337 0.09 5.61 31.42
C ILE A 337 1.46 5.90 30.81
N ARG A 338 2.30 4.86 30.60
CA ARG A 338 3.60 5.03 29.94
C ARG A 338 3.45 5.60 28.53
N ALA A 339 2.56 5.03 27.73
CA ALA A 339 2.37 5.44 26.35
C ALA A 339 1.81 6.86 26.24
N TRP A 340 0.91 7.24 27.16
CA TRP A 340 0.38 8.60 27.25
C TRP A 340 1.48 9.65 27.50
N ARG A 341 2.47 9.35 28.34
CA ARG A 341 3.59 10.28 28.63
C ARG A 341 4.49 10.56 27.43
N PHE A 342 4.40 9.76 26.36
CA PHE A 342 5.18 9.91 25.13
C PHE A 342 4.32 10.41 23.96
N LEU A 343 3.06 10.77 24.20
CA LEU A 343 2.15 11.22 23.15
C LEU A 343 2.64 12.49 22.44
N ASP A 344 3.25 13.43 23.18
CA ASP A 344 3.77 14.67 22.62
C ASP A 344 4.95 14.42 21.66
N ASN A 345 5.79 13.42 21.97
CA ASN A 345 6.88 12.99 21.10
C ASN A 345 6.39 12.36 19.79
N VAL A 346 5.14 11.87 19.73
CA VAL A 346 4.53 11.38 18.48
C VAL A 346 3.95 12.51 17.64
N LYS A 347 3.43 13.58 18.28
CA LYS A 347 2.75 14.68 17.58
C LYS A 347 3.66 15.84 17.15
N GLY A 348 4.82 16.01 17.78
CA GLY A 348 5.72 17.13 17.49
C GLY A 348 7.17 16.93 17.93
N GLY A 349 7.58 15.70 18.24
CA GLY A 349 8.98 15.39 18.57
C GLY A 349 9.81 15.05 17.32
N ASP A 350 11.14 15.05 17.49
CA ASP A 350 12.06 14.60 16.45
C ASP A 350 11.77 13.16 16.01
N ILE A 351 12.08 12.86 14.75
CA ILE A 351 11.88 11.54 14.13
C ILE A 351 12.45 10.40 14.99
N GLY A 352 13.63 10.61 15.59
CA GLY A 352 14.26 9.62 16.48
C GLY A 352 13.72 9.61 17.91
N ALA A 353 13.10 10.69 18.37
CA ALA A 353 12.50 10.78 19.71
C ALA A 353 11.09 10.19 19.76
N SER A 354 10.38 10.18 18.63
CA SER A 354 9.07 9.55 18.50
C SER A 354 9.17 8.03 18.69
N PRO A 355 8.46 7.42 19.66
CA PRO A 355 8.45 5.97 19.84
C PRO A 355 7.76 5.22 18.68
N HIS A 356 7.05 5.95 17.81
CA HIS A 356 6.22 5.40 16.73
C HIS A 356 6.90 5.44 15.36
N THR A 357 7.79 6.42 15.15
CA THR A 357 8.33 6.72 13.81
C THR A 357 9.40 5.71 13.42
N LEU A 358 10.56 5.69 14.07
CA LEU A 358 11.61 4.73 13.72
C LEU A 358 11.30 3.30 14.22
N PRO A 359 11.84 2.26 13.57
CA PRO A 359 11.63 0.89 14.03
C PRO A 359 12.22 0.65 15.42
N PHE A 360 11.48 -0.12 16.24
CA PHE A 360 11.92 -0.45 17.58
C PHE A 360 13.05 -1.49 17.57
N LEU A 361 14.25 -1.05 17.96
CA LEU A 361 15.46 -1.88 18.08
C LEU A 361 15.67 -2.48 19.47
N GLY A 362 14.94 -2.01 20.48
CA GLY A 362 15.10 -2.38 21.88
C GLY A 362 15.12 -1.16 22.80
N LEU A 363 14.90 -1.37 24.09
CA LEU A 363 14.80 -0.30 25.08
C LEU A 363 16.14 0.43 25.29
N LYS A 364 17.27 -0.29 25.26
CA LYS A 364 18.61 0.31 25.34
C LYS A 364 18.85 1.30 24.21
N THR A 365 18.59 0.86 22.98
CA THR A 365 18.77 1.69 21.79
C THR A 365 17.84 2.90 21.82
N TYR A 366 16.58 2.71 22.23
CA TYR A 366 15.63 3.82 22.32
C TYR A 366 16.00 4.84 23.41
N ALA A 367 16.42 4.39 24.60
CA ALA A 367 16.93 5.29 25.65
C ALA A 367 18.14 6.08 25.14
N LYS A 368 19.08 5.42 24.46
CA LYS A 368 20.27 6.09 23.92
C LYS A 368 19.92 7.11 22.83
N GLN A 369 18.96 6.79 21.96
CA GLN A 369 18.46 7.69 20.93
C GLN A 369 17.88 8.97 21.55
N LEU A 370 17.09 8.83 22.62
CA LEU A 370 16.54 9.98 23.36
C LEU A 370 17.65 10.84 24.00
N GLU A 371 18.68 10.22 24.57
CA GLU A 371 19.83 10.96 25.13
C GLU A 371 20.58 11.76 24.08
N LEU A 372 20.86 11.17 22.91
CA LEU A 372 21.57 11.83 21.81
C LEU A 372 20.80 13.06 21.30
N LEU A 373 19.47 12.97 21.27
CA LEU A 373 18.58 14.07 20.85
C LEU A 373 18.23 15.03 22.01
N GLY A 374 18.86 14.90 23.18
CA GLY A 374 18.66 15.82 24.31
C GLY A 374 17.41 15.56 25.17
N TYR A 375 16.60 14.54 24.88
CA TYR A 375 15.41 14.16 25.65
C TYR A 375 15.76 13.35 26.92
N ARG A 376 16.62 13.91 27.78
CA ARG A 376 17.19 13.23 28.95
C ARG A 376 16.14 12.71 29.94
N ASP A 377 15.08 13.48 30.19
CA ASP A 377 14.01 13.06 31.10
C ASP A 377 13.26 11.83 30.57
N LYS A 378 12.98 11.81 29.26
CA LYS A 378 12.36 10.66 28.59
C LYS A 378 13.27 9.44 28.59
N ALA A 379 14.57 9.63 28.34
CA ALA A 379 15.55 8.56 28.44
C ALA A 379 15.56 7.94 29.85
N ALA A 380 15.53 8.77 30.91
CA ALA A 380 15.47 8.31 32.29
C ALA A 380 14.19 7.52 32.58
N GLU A 381 13.04 7.91 32.02
CA GLU A 381 11.79 7.12 32.12
C GLU A 381 11.94 5.72 31.48
N VAL A 382 12.55 5.63 30.31
CA VAL A 382 12.82 4.35 29.62
C VAL A 382 13.76 3.47 30.45
N LEU A 383 14.87 4.03 30.94
CA LEU A 383 15.83 3.31 31.78
C LEU A 383 15.22 2.82 33.10
N LYS A 384 14.33 3.62 33.70
CA LYS A 384 13.60 3.22 34.90
C LYS A 384 12.70 2.02 34.61
N PHE A 385 11.98 2.04 33.49
CA PHE A 385 11.14 0.91 33.08
C PHE A 385 11.96 -0.35 32.81
N MET A 386 13.10 -0.24 32.12
CA MET A 386 13.98 -1.38 31.85
C MET A 386 14.38 -2.15 33.11
N ARG A 387 14.64 -1.45 34.22
CA ARG A 387 14.99 -2.07 35.52
C ARG A 387 13.86 -2.88 36.14
N THR A 388 12.61 -2.69 35.68
CA THR A 388 11.44 -3.45 36.14
C THR A 388 11.24 -4.75 35.36
N LEU A 389 11.96 -4.94 34.25
CA LEU A 389 11.81 -6.11 33.40
C LEU A 389 12.66 -7.30 33.89
N PRO A 390 12.19 -8.54 33.72
CA PRO A 390 12.96 -9.71 34.06
C PRO A 390 14.21 -9.82 33.16
N LYS A 391 15.26 -10.46 33.67
CA LYS A 391 16.45 -10.79 32.87
C LYS A 391 16.03 -11.64 31.67
N GLY A 392 16.49 -11.28 30.48
CA GLY A 392 16.18 -11.99 29.23
C GLY A 392 14.86 -11.56 28.57
N ASP A 393 14.19 -10.51 29.05
CA ASP A 393 13.05 -9.93 28.35
C ASP A 393 13.45 -9.50 26.92
N PRO A 394 12.70 -9.89 25.88
CA PRO A 394 13.06 -9.65 24.47
C PRO A 394 13.09 -8.17 24.08
N ARG A 395 12.64 -7.26 24.96
CA ARG A 395 12.66 -5.81 24.74
C ARG A 395 13.97 -5.16 25.22
N LEU A 396 14.80 -5.85 26.01
CA LEU A 396 15.98 -5.29 26.68
C LEU A 396 17.22 -5.13 25.81
#